data_AF-A0A0T6DTT6-F1
#
_entry.id   AF-A0A0T6DTT6-F1
#
_cell.length_a   1.000
_cell.length_b   1.000
_cell.length_c   1.000
_cell.angle_alpha   90.00
_cell.angle_beta   90.00
_cell.angle_gamma   90.00
#
_symmetry.space_group_name_H-M   'P 1'
#
loop_
_entity.id
_entity.type
_entity.pdbx_description
1 polymer ?
#
loop_
_entity_poly.entity_id
_entity_poly.type
_entity_poly.pdbx_seq_one_letter_code
_entity_poly.pdbx_strand_id
1 'polypeptide(L)'
;MNNHPSVTIDTPVERLVTVDSMYLRLMNDRVQDIYNSTEHLATALDAIKTKDHVSQGVLVAVKAALFANSELAGVVSEMFCDYALPYQMEAKDHE
;
A
#
# COMPACT_ATOMS: atom_id res chain seq x y z
N MET A 1 43.12 -24.16 25.71
CA MET A 1 42.52 -22.86 26.09
C MET A 1 42.23 -22.14 24.79
N ASN A 2 40.99 -22.25 24.29
CA ASN A 2 40.60 -21.69 23.00
C ASN A 2 40.05 -20.29 23.21
N ASN A 3 40.83 -19.28 22.83
CA ASN A 3 40.41 -17.90 22.80
C ASN A 3 39.59 -17.66 21.53
N HIS A 4 38.28 -17.91 21.57
CA HIS A 4 37.39 -17.38 20.54
C HIS A 4 37.11 -15.91 20.87
N PRO A 5 37.35 -14.96 19.94
CA PRO A 5 36.86 -13.62 20.10
C PRO A 5 35.33 -13.67 20.02
N SER A 6 34.65 -13.28 21.09
CA SER A 6 33.23 -12.97 21.04
C SER A 6 33.05 -11.84 20.05
N VAL A 7 32.63 -12.17 18.83
CA VAL A 7 32.09 -11.18 17.91
C VAL A 7 30.77 -10.75 18.55
N THR A 8 30.81 -9.64 19.27
CA THR A 8 29.61 -8.88 19.59
C THR A 8 29.05 -8.47 18.23
N ILE A 9 28.08 -9.24 17.74
CA ILE A 9 27.18 -8.73 16.72
C ILE A 9 26.47 -7.61 17.47
N ASP A 10 26.90 -6.36 17.23
CA ASP A 10 26.04 -5.22 17.43
C ASP A 10 24.82 -5.49 16.54
N THR A 11 23.87 -6.25 17.08
CA THR A 11 22.52 -6.30 16.55
C THR A 11 22.15 -4.83 16.45
N PRO A 12 21.80 -4.30 15.27
CA PRO A 12 21.32 -2.94 15.21
C PRO A 12 20.05 -2.91 16.07
N VAL A 13 20.23 -2.51 17.33
CA VAL A 13 19.16 -2.32 18.30
C VAL A 13 18.27 -1.28 17.66
N GLU A 14 17.13 -1.77 17.18
CA GLU A 14 15.88 -1.03 17.10
C GLU A 14 16.04 0.37 16.50
N ARG A 15 16.51 0.42 15.25
CA ARG A 15 15.92 1.40 14.33
C ARG A 15 14.61 0.87 13.76
N LEU A 16 13.83 0.13 14.56
CA LEU A 16 12.39 0.15 14.44
C LEU A 16 11.99 1.59 14.75
N VAL A 17 12.04 2.43 13.74
CA VAL A 17 11.32 3.69 13.75
C VAL A 17 9.91 3.27 14.10
N THR A 18 9.42 3.67 15.27
CA THR A 18 8.01 3.56 15.63
C THR A 18 7.25 4.37 14.58
N VAL A 19 6.94 3.75 13.44
CA VAL A 19 6.03 4.33 12.48
C VAL A 19 4.71 4.33 13.23
N ASP A 20 4.36 5.50 13.75
CA ASP A 20 3.19 5.69 14.58
C ASP A 20 1.97 5.15 13.81
N SER A 21 1.16 4.32 14.49
CA SER A 21 -0.01 3.69 13.90
C SER A 21 -0.93 4.71 13.25
N MET A 22 -0.97 5.93 13.79
CA MET A 22 -1.73 7.02 13.20
C MET A 22 -1.27 7.30 11.77
N TYR A 23 0.04 7.35 11.53
CA TYR A 23 0.60 7.58 10.19
C TYR A 23 0.38 6.37 9.28
N LEU A 24 0.51 5.14 9.77
CA LEU A 24 0.22 3.92 9.00
C LEU A 24 -1.25 3.85 8.57
N ARG A 25 -2.17 4.19 9.49
CA ARG A 25 -3.61 4.29 9.18
C ARG A 25 -3.88 5.39 8.17
N LEU A 26 -3.31 6.58 8.37
CA LEU A 26 -3.46 7.70 7.44
C LEU A 26 -2.97 7.33 6.02
N MET A 27 -1.85 6.61 5.94
CA MET A 27 -1.34 6.13 4.65
C MET A 27 -2.28 5.10 4.03
N ASN A 28 -2.81 4.15 4.81
CA ASN A 28 -3.78 3.18 4.32
C ASN A 28 -5.08 3.84 3.85
N ASP A 29 -5.62 4.80 4.62
CA ASP A 29 -6.80 5.58 4.24
C ASP A 29 -6.55 6.30 2.91
N ARG A 30 -5.35 6.86 2.72
CA ARG A 30 -4.98 7.52 1.47
C ARG A 30 -4.86 6.56 0.30
N VAL A 31 -4.39 5.33 0.52
CA VAL A 31 -4.36 4.28 -0.49
C VAL A 31 -5.79 3.86 -0.88
N GLN A 32 -6.68 3.74 0.09
CA GLN A 32 -8.10 3.45 -0.13
C GLN A 32 -8.81 4.59 -0.90
N ASP A 33 -8.49 5.85 -0.61
CA ASP A 33 -8.98 6.99 -1.41
C ASP A 33 -8.59 6.85 -2.90
N ILE A 34 -7.35 6.45 -3.16
CA ILE A 34 -6.83 6.27 -4.52
C ILE A 34 -7.57 5.12 -5.20
N TYR A 35 -7.69 3.97 -4.52
CA TYR A 35 -8.45 2.81 -5.00
C TYR A 35 -9.87 3.24 -5.45
N ASN A 36 -10.62 3.86 -4.54
CA ASN A 36 -11.99 4.29 -4.80
C ASN A 36 -12.08 5.32 -5.93
N SER A 37 -11.15 6.28 -5.97
CA SER A 37 -11.11 7.29 -7.03
C SER A 37 -10.84 6.69 -8.40
N THR A 38 -9.96 5.69 -8.49
CA THR A 38 -9.65 5.00 -9.75
C THR A 38 -10.85 4.19 -10.26
N GLU A 39 -11.56 3.48 -9.39
CA GLU A 39 -12.79 2.76 -9.76
C GLU A 39 -13.91 3.70 -10.18
N HIS A 40 -14.13 4.79 -9.43
CA HIS A 40 -15.15 5.79 -9.77
C HIS A 40 -14.86 6.45 -11.12
N LEU A 41 -13.60 6.79 -11.40
CA LEU A 41 -13.23 7.38 -12.68
C LEU A 41 -13.38 6.39 -13.83
N ALA A 42 -12.99 5.12 -13.64
CA ALA A 42 -13.21 4.08 -14.64
C ALA A 42 -14.70 3.90 -14.96
N THR A 43 -15.55 3.94 -13.94
CA THR A 43 -17.02 3.91 -14.07
C THR A 43 -17.55 5.15 -14.79
N ALA A 44 -17.04 6.34 -14.49
CA ALA A 44 -17.45 7.57 -15.18
C ALA A 44 -17.06 7.55 -16.67
N LEU A 45 -15.91 6.97 -17.01
CA LEU A 45 -15.48 6.82 -18.41
C LEU A 45 -16.41 5.90 -19.21
N ASP A 46 -17.08 4.93 -18.57
CA ASP A 46 -18.09 4.09 -19.23
C ASP A 46 -19.33 4.86 -19.70
N ALA A 47 -19.61 6.02 -19.11
CA ALA A 47 -20.69 6.89 -19.57
C ALA A 47 -20.34 7.64 -20.88
N ILE A 48 -19.06 7.71 -21.26
CA ILE A 48 -18.62 8.44 -22.46
C ILE A 48 -18.90 7.60 -23.71
N LYS A 49 -19.82 8.08 -24.54
CA LYS A 49 -20.15 7.46 -25.82
C LYS A 49 -19.40 8.15 -26.95
N THR A 50 -18.50 7.42 -27.60
CA THR A 50 -17.81 7.85 -28.82
C THR A 50 -18.09 6.86 -29.96
N LYS A 51 -18.13 7.41 -31.19
CA LYS A 51 -18.34 6.65 -32.43
C LYS A 51 -17.05 6.34 -33.18
N ASP A 52 -15.95 7.04 -32.87
CA ASP A 52 -14.68 6.85 -33.56
C ASP A 52 -13.81 5.82 -32.82
N HIS A 53 -13.20 4.91 -33.59
CA HIS A 53 -12.42 3.81 -33.04
C HIS A 53 -11.17 4.27 -32.27
N VAL A 54 -10.62 5.43 -32.63
CA VAL A 54 -9.44 5.99 -31.96
C VAL A 54 -9.80 6.38 -30.52
N SER A 55 -10.86 7.17 -30.33
CA SER A 55 -11.31 7.59 -29.00
C SER A 55 -11.80 6.40 -28.16
N GLN A 56 -12.44 5.40 -28.76
CA GLN A 56 -12.77 4.15 -28.07
C GLN A 56 -11.50 3.43 -27.57
N GLY A 57 -10.47 3.33 -28.41
CA GLY A 57 -9.18 2.76 -28.02
C GLY A 57 -8.51 3.53 -26.88
N VAL A 58 -8.55 4.87 -26.92
CA VAL A 58 -8.05 5.73 -25.84
C VAL A 58 -8.81 5.48 -24.55
N LEU A 59 -10.15 5.43 -24.57
CA LEU A 59 -10.96 5.13 -23.38
C LEU A 59 -10.61 3.77 -22.78
N VAL A 60 -10.48 2.73 -23.61
CA VAL A 60 -10.07 1.39 -23.15
C VAL A 60 -8.69 1.44 -22.49
N ALA A 61 -7.71 2.13 -23.09
CA ALA A 61 -6.36 2.24 -22.54
C ALA A 61 -6.35 2.99 -21.19
N VAL A 62 -7.09 4.09 -21.08
CA VAL A 62 -7.20 4.86 -19.82
C VAL A 62 -7.87 4.01 -18.74
N LYS A 63 -8.96 3.32 -19.05
CA LYS A 63 -9.63 2.41 -18.11
C LYS A 63 -8.71 1.29 -17.64
N ALA A 64 -7.93 0.69 -18.54
CA ALA A 64 -6.97 -0.35 -18.18
C ALA A 64 -5.88 0.17 -17.24
N ALA A 65 -5.37 1.39 -17.46
CA ALA A 65 -4.42 2.03 -16.57
C ALA A 65 -5.02 2.34 -15.18
N LEU A 66 -6.28 2.79 -15.13
CA LEU A 66 -6.98 3.02 -13.87
C LEU A 66 -7.20 1.71 -13.09
N PHE A 67 -7.56 0.63 -13.79
CA PHE A 67 -7.70 -0.70 -13.18
C PHE A 67 -6.37 -1.21 -12.62
N ALA A 68 -5.26 -1.07 -13.36
CA ALA A 68 -3.95 -1.46 -12.85
C ALA A 68 -3.57 -0.68 -11.57
N ASN A 69 -3.95 0.59 -11.49
CA ASN A 69 -3.73 1.42 -10.30
C ASN A 69 -4.63 1.02 -9.13
N SER A 70 -5.89 0.65 -9.36
CA SER A 70 -6.78 0.15 -8.29
C SER A 70 -6.24 -1.16 -7.73
N GLU A 71 -5.82 -2.10 -8.59
CA GLU A 71 -5.22 -3.38 -8.16
C GLU A 71 -3.97 -3.15 -7.30
N LEU A 72 -3.06 -2.26 -7.73
CA LEU A 72 -1.87 -1.92 -6.96
C LEU A 72 -2.21 -1.27 -5.61
N ALA A 73 -3.20 -0.38 -5.58
CA ALA A 73 -3.66 0.23 -4.34
C ALA A 73 -4.24 -0.83 -3.39
N GLY A 74 -4.98 -1.81 -3.90
CA GLY A 74 -5.48 -2.95 -3.13
C GLY A 74 -4.35 -3.73 -2.46
N VAL A 75 -3.34 -4.14 -3.23
CA VAL A 75 -2.15 -4.85 -2.71
C VAL A 75 -1.43 -4.05 -1.63
N VAL A 76 -1.22 -2.75 -1.85
CA VAL A 76 -0.56 -1.90 -0.85
C VAL A 76 -1.39 -1.77 0.42
N SER A 77 -2.73 -1.71 0.30
CA SER A 77 -3.61 -1.66 1.46
C SER A 77 -3.58 -2.97 2.26
N GLU A 78 -3.56 -4.12 1.58
CA GLU A 78 -3.37 -5.43 2.23
C GLU A 78 -2.04 -5.48 2.99
N MET A 79 -0.95 -4.94 2.41
CA MET A 79 0.33 -4.86 3.12
C MET A 79 0.24 -4.05 4.44
N PHE A 80 -0.54 -2.97 4.48
CA PHE A 80 -0.77 -2.24 5.72
C PHE A 80 -1.58 -3.05 6.74
N CYS A 81 -2.65 -3.72 6.28
CA CYS A 81 -3.53 -4.53 7.12
C CYS A 81 -2.83 -5.76 7.71
N ASP A 82 -1.99 -6.44 6.93
CA ASP A 82 -1.37 -7.71 7.32
C ASP A 82 -0.10 -7.53 8.14
N TYR A 83 0.67 -6.46 7.87
CA TYR A 83 2.02 -6.32 8.44
C TYR A 83 2.22 -5.09 9.30
N ALA A 84 1.45 -4.01 9.11
CA ALA A 84 1.74 -2.73 9.77
C ALA A 84 0.79 -2.45 10.95
N LEU A 85 -0.49 -2.82 10.83
CA LEU A 85 -1.50 -2.60 11.85
C LEU A 85 -1.56 -3.68 12.96
N PRO A 86 -1.29 -4.98 12.72
CA PRO A 86 -1.38 -6.01 13.76
C PRO A 86 -0.24 -5.96 14.79
N TYR A 87 0.97 -5.60 14.37
CA TYR A 87 2.14 -5.44 15.26
C TYR A 87 1.98 -4.32 16.32
N GLN A 88 0.92 -3.51 16.22
CA GLN A 88 0.58 -2.48 17.20
C GLN A 88 -0.13 -3.04 18.45
N MET A 89 -0.64 -4.28 18.42
CA MET A 89 -1.22 -4.93 19.60
C MET A 89 -0.16 -5.55 20.50
N GLU A 90 0.89 -6.16 19.93
CA GLU A 90 1.90 -6.90 20.69
C GLU A 90 2.90 -5.99 21.41
N ALA A 91 3.10 -4.75 20.95
CA ALA A 91 4.03 -3.79 21.58
C ALA A 91 3.52 -3.15 22.88
N LYS A 92 2.36 -3.56 23.40
CA LYS A 92 1.78 -3.03 24.66
C LYS A 92 2.03 -3.89 25.91
N ASP A 93 2.67 -5.05 25.80
CA ASP A 93 2.81 -6.01 26.92
C ASP A 93 4.21 -6.08 27.55
N HIS A 94 4.96 -4.98 27.54
CA HIS A 94 6.19 -4.86 28.32
C HIS A 94 6.10 -3.68 29.28
N GLU A 95 5.36 -3.89 30.37
CA GLU A 95 5.50 -3.16 31.64
C GLU A 95 6.29 -4.03 32.63
#